data_AF-A0AAE1GP28-F1
#
_entry.id   AF-A0AAE1GP28-F1
#
_cell.length_a   1.000
_cell.length_b   1.000
_cell.length_c   1.000
_cell.angle_alpha   90.00
_cell.angle_beta   90.00
_cell.angle_gamma   90.00
#
_symmetry.space_group_name_H-M   'P 1'
#
loop_
_entity.id
_entity.type
_entity.pdbx_description
1 polymer ?
#
loop_
_entity_poly.entity_id
_entity_poly.type
_entity_poly.pdbx_seq_one_letter_code
_entity_poly.pdbx_strand_id
1 'polypeptide(L)'
;MDSGRLLVLTWLLASLVFMTSYSGILTSMLTVPRITIPIDSLADLVAQSDLPWKLEAGAMMFNILADSTKPEYQETLKRMNGTFYSCWASREDLVEGKFAAICDKTSQKKVMSWDFR
;
A
#
# COMPACT_ATOMS: atom_id res chain seq x y z
N MET A 1 5.05 47.68 -38.80
CA MET A 1 4.49 46.67 -37.89
C MET A 1 5.25 46.78 -36.59
N ASP A 2 4.61 47.39 -35.62
CA ASP A 2 5.25 48.15 -34.54
C ASP A 2 5.90 47.22 -33.51
N SER A 3 7.16 47.50 -33.15
CA SER A 3 7.97 46.72 -32.18
C SER A 3 7.27 46.49 -30.84
N GLY A 4 6.32 47.35 -30.46
CA GLY A 4 5.47 47.17 -29.28
C GLY A 4 4.54 45.95 -29.35
N ARG A 5 4.03 45.58 -30.53
CA ARG A 5 3.17 44.39 -30.70
C ARG A 5 3.97 43.11 -30.53
N LEU A 6 5.20 43.06 -31.03
CA LEU A 6 6.08 41.90 -30.86
C LEU A 6 6.43 41.67 -29.38
N LEU A 7 6.71 42.74 -28.63
CA LEU A 7 6.96 42.66 -27.19
C LEU A 7 5.73 42.17 -26.40
N VAL A 8 4.53 42.64 -26.76
CA VAL A 8 3.29 42.18 -26.12
C VAL A 8 3.02 40.71 -26.44
N LEU A 9 3.27 40.26 -27.68
CA LEU A 9 3.10 38.86 -28.08
C LEU A 9 4.07 37.93 -27.34
N THR A 10 5.35 38.30 -27.25
CA THR A 10 6.33 37.48 -26.51
C THR A 10 6.02 37.44 -25.02
N TRP A 11 5.58 38.55 -24.44
CA TRP A 11 5.14 38.61 -23.05
C TRP A 11 3.92 37.71 -22.79
N LEU A 12 2.90 37.80 -23.64
CA LEU A 12 1.70 36.97 -23.52
C LEU A 12 2.03 35.48 -23.67
N LEU A 13 2.86 35.12 -24.65
CA LEU A 13 3.31 33.74 -24.84
C LEU A 13 4.11 33.23 -23.63
N ALA A 14 5.02 34.05 -23.08
CA ALA A 14 5.75 33.68 -21.87
C ALA A 14 4.80 33.45 -20.70
N SER A 15 3.85 34.36 -20.46
CA SER A 15 2.86 34.23 -19.37
C SER A 15 1.99 32.98 -19.51
N LEU A 16 1.58 32.64 -20.74
CA LEU A 16 0.80 31.44 -21.04
C LEU A 16 1.60 30.15 -20.77
N VAL A 17 2.87 30.12 -21.17
CA VAL A 17 3.76 28.97 -20.90
C VAL A 17 3.97 28.79 -19.40
N PHE A 18 4.19 29.87 -18.65
CA PHE A 18 4.32 29.78 -17.19
C PHE A 18 3.05 29.26 -16.53
N MET A 19 1.88 29.76 -16.93
CA MET A 19 0.61 29.33 -16.34
C MET A 19 0.29 27.86 -16.63
N THR A 20 0.48 27.43 -17.89
CA THR A 20 0.27 26.02 -18.28
C THR A 20 1.27 25.07 -17.60
N SER A 21 2.53 25.49 -17.46
CA SER A 21 3.56 24.69 -16.78
C SER A 21 3.26 24.51 -15.29
N TYR A 22 2.84 25.58 -14.61
CA TYR A 22 2.46 25.52 -13.19
C TYR A 22 1.25 24.61 -12.98
N SER A 23 0.20 24.76 -13.80
CA SER A 23 -0.97 23.88 -13.75
C SER A 23 -0.63 22.41 -14.02
N GLY A 24 0.29 22.14 -14.95
CA GLY A 24 0.74 20.78 -15.27
C GLY A 24 1.49 20.12 -14.10
N ILE A 25 2.43 20.82 -13.47
CA ILE A 25 3.18 20.30 -12.32
C ILE A 25 2.24 20.05 -11.14
N LEU A 26 1.31 20.98 -10.87
CA LEU A 26 0.34 20.83 -9.80
C LEU A 26 -0.56 19.62 -10.04
N THR A 27 -1.09 19.47 -11.26
CA THR A 27 -1.93 18.32 -11.62
C THR A 27 -1.16 17.02 -11.45
N SER A 28 0.09 16.96 -11.90
CA SER A 28 0.95 15.79 -11.70
C SER A 28 1.05 15.40 -10.21
N MET A 29 1.29 16.37 -9.33
CA MET A 29 1.36 16.14 -7.89
C MET A 29 0.01 15.70 -7.29
N LEU A 30 -1.11 16.22 -7.78
CA LEU A 30 -2.45 15.79 -7.31
C LEU A 30 -2.86 14.41 -7.85
N THR A 31 -2.36 14.01 -9.02
CA THR A 31 -2.69 12.70 -9.61
C THR A 31 -1.95 11.54 -8.97
N VAL A 32 -0.84 11.80 -8.25
CA VAL A 32 -0.13 10.74 -7.54
C VAL A 32 -0.95 10.35 -6.31
N PRO A 33 -1.52 9.13 -6.26
CA PRO A 33 -2.20 8.67 -5.06
C PRO A 33 -1.18 8.61 -3.91
N ARG A 34 -1.44 9.36 -2.84
CA ARG A 34 -0.64 9.30 -1.61
C ARG A 34 -1.03 8.01 -0.88
N ILE A 35 -0.32 6.93 -1.16
CA ILE A 35 -0.50 5.66 -0.45
C ILE A 35 0.25 5.77 0.88
N THR A 36 -0.47 5.97 1.97
CA THR A 36 0.08 5.79 3.32
C THR A 36 0.00 4.30 3.63
N ILE A 37 1.14 3.61 3.68
CA ILE A 37 1.20 2.20 4.08
C ILE A 37 1.17 2.20 5.61
N PRO A 38 0.08 1.73 6.25
CA PRO A 38 -0.06 1.80 7.71
C PRO A 38 0.83 0.80 8.44
N ILE A 39 1.25 -0.28 7.77
CA ILE A 39 2.02 -1.38 8.34
C ILE A 39 3.04 -1.84 7.30
N ASP A 40 4.33 -1.57 7.53
CA ASP A 40 5.40 -1.96 6.59
C ASP A 40 6.29 -3.09 7.12
N SER A 41 6.19 -3.41 8.42
CA SER A 41 7.00 -4.44 9.05
C SER A 41 6.22 -5.31 10.03
N LEU A 42 6.76 -6.50 10.31
CA LEU A 42 6.20 -7.40 11.32
C LEU A 42 6.24 -6.76 12.73
N ALA A 43 7.26 -5.95 13.01
CA ALA A 43 7.38 -5.23 14.28
C ALA A 43 6.27 -4.18 14.43
N ASP A 44 5.93 -3.50 13.35
CA ASP A 44 4.83 -2.52 13.29
C ASP A 44 3.47 -3.21 13.45
N LEU A 45 3.30 -4.37 12.80
CA LEU A 45 2.13 -5.24 12.95
C LEU A 45 1.95 -5.70 14.40
N VAL A 46 3.03 -6.02 15.10
CA VAL A 46 3.00 -6.40 16.53
C VAL A 46 2.75 -5.18 17.42
N ALA A 47 3.26 -4.01 17.08
CA ALA A 47 3.13 -2.78 17.88
C ALA A 47 1.71 -2.23 17.86
N GLN A 48 1.02 -2.31 16.72
CA GLN A 48 -0.37 -1.88 16.61
C GLN A 48 -1.34 -2.83 17.35
N SER A 49 -2.47 -2.28 17.78
CA SER A 49 -3.56 -3.02 18.42
C SER A 49 -4.90 -2.91 17.69
N ASP A 50 -4.96 -2.12 16.62
CA ASP A 50 -6.22 -1.77 15.95
C ASP A 50 -6.72 -2.86 15.00
N LEU A 51 -5.79 -3.54 14.32
CA LEU A 51 -6.10 -4.55 13.31
C LEU A 51 -5.73 -5.95 13.82
N PRO A 52 -6.68 -6.85 14.09
CA PRO A 52 -6.34 -8.21 14.47
C PRO A 52 -5.69 -8.93 13.28
N TRP A 53 -4.60 -9.68 13.53
CA TRP A 53 -3.97 -10.49 12.49
C TRP A 53 -4.05 -11.98 12.75
N LYS A 54 -4.05 -12.76 11.68
CA LYS A 54 -4.15 -14.23 11.68
C LYS A 54 -3.13 -14.85 10.73
N LEU A 55 -2.76 -16.11 10.99
CA LEU A 55 -1.91 -16.92 10.11
C LEU A 55 -2.67 -18.12 9.54
N GLU A 56 -2.26 -18.55 8.34
CA GLU A 56 -2.77 -19.76 7.72
C GLU A 56 -2.38 -21.00 8.56
N ALA A 57 -3.36 -21.83 8.88
CA ALA A 57 -3.14 -23.07 9.62
C ALA A 57 -2.34 -24.07 8.78
N GLY A 58 -1.24 -24.58 9.32
CA GLY A 58 -0.38 -25.56 8.64
C GLY A 58 0.49 -24.99 7.52
N ALA A 59 0.52 -23.66 7.34
CA ALA A 59 1.46 -23.04 6.43
C ALA A 59 2.90 -23.18 6.92
N MET A 60 3.85 -23.27 5.98
CA MET A 60 5.29 -23.28 6.28
C MET A 60 5.69 -22.09 7.15
N MET A 61 5.05 -20.94 6.94
CA MET A 61 5.28 -19.72 7.71
C MET A 61 5.01 -19.93 9.20
N PHE A 62 3.92 -20.61 9.56
CA PHE A 62 3.59 -20.91 10.97
C PHE A 62 4.71 -21.72 11.65
N ASN A 63 5.22 -22.74 10.96
CA ASN A 63 6.31 -23.58 11.48
C ASN A 63 7.62 -22.79 11.63
N ILE A 64 7.95 -21.92 10.67
CA ILE A 64 9.15 -21.07 10.75
C ILE A 64 9.06 -20.09 11.91
N LEU A 65 7.92 -19.44 12.09
CA LEU A 65 7.72 -18.54 13.23
C LEU A 65 7.83 -19.29 14.56
N ALA A 66 7.28 -20.51 14.63
CA ALA A 66 7.31 -21.33 15.84
C ALA A 66 8.71 -21.85 16.18
N ASP A 67 9.50 -22.21 15.17
CA ASP A 67 10.86 -22.75 15.34
C ASP A 67 11.90 -21.64 15.57
N SER A 68 11.60 -20.41 15.15
CA SER A 68 12.55 -19.31 15.24
C SER A 68 12.88 -18.85 16.67
N THR A 69 14.15 -18.58 16.93
CA THR A 69 14.65 -18.07 18.23
C THR A 69 14.57 -16.55 18.37
N LYS A 70 14.11 -15.83 17.33
CA LYS A 70 14.02 -14.37 17.38
C LYS A 70 12.82 -13.94 18.22
N PRO A 71 12.99 -13.02 19.18
CA PRO A 71 11.91 -12.61 20.07
C PRO A 71 10.73 -11.98 19.33
N GLU A 72 10.99 -11.23 18.26
CA GLU A 72 9.97 -10.57 17.43
C GLU A 72 8.95 -11.58 16.83
N TYR A 73 9.44 -12.73 16.36
CA TYR A 73 8.60 -13.75 15.74
C TYR A 73 7.76 -14.51 16.79
N GLN A 74 8.32 -14.74 17.97
CA GLN A 74 7.59 -15.35 19.07
C GLN A 74 6.47 -14.43 19.58
N GLU A 75 6.73 -13.13 19.69
CA GLU A 75 5.70 -12.14 20.06
C GLU A 75 4.60 -12.04 19.01
N THR A 76 4.95 -12.19 17.72
CA THR A 76 3.97 -12.22 16.62
C THR A 76 2.99 -13.39 16.75
N LEU A 77 3.48 -14.57 17.16
CA LEU A 77 2.64 -15.74 17.39
C LEU A 77 1.77 -15.61 18.64
N LYS A 78 2.30 -15.03 19.72
CA LYS A 78 1.55 -14.85 20.97
C LYS A 78 0.39 -13.88 20.83
N ARG A 79 0.57 -12.80 20.05
CA ARG A 79 -0.46 -11.77 19.83
C ARG A 79 -1.45 -12.08 18.71
N MET A 80 -1.23 -13.16 17.96
CA MET A 80 -2.10 -13.54 16.86
C MET A 80 -3.51 -13.93 17.34
N ASN A 81 -4.54 -13.52 16.58
CA ASN A 81 -5.95 -13.81 16.87
C ASN A 81 -6.44 -15.14 16.25
N GLY A 82 -5.66 -16.21 16.42
CA GLY A 82 -5.95 -17.54 15.90
C GLY A 82 -5.52 -17.79 14.45
N THR A 83 -5.87 -18.96 13.93
CA THR A 83 -5.51 -19.41 12.58
C THR A 83 -6.73 -19.51 11.66
N PHE A 84 -6.50 -19.48 10.34
CA PHE A 84 -7.55 -19.61 9.33
C PHE A 84 -7.13 -20.60 8.22
N TYR A 85 -8.07 -21.04 7.39
CA TYR A 85 -7.83 -22.13 6.44
C TYR A 85 -6.87 -21.74 5.30
N SER A 86 -7.19 -20.70 4.53
CA SER A 86 -6.30 -20.17 3.48
C SER A 86 -6.63 -18.73 3.12
N CYS A 87 -5.61 -18.00 2.66
CA CYS A 87 -5.65 -16.58 2.27
C CYS A 87 -6.56 -16.36 1.07
N TRP A 88 -6.64 -17.38 0.22
CA TRP A 88 -7.57 -17.40 -0.89
C TRP A 88 -9.03 -17.58 -0.45
N ALA A 89 -9.29 -18.51 0.48
CA ALA A 89 -10.66 -18.77 0.95
C ALA A 89 -11.23 -17.56 1.70
N SER A 90 -10.43 -16.91 2.54
CA SER A 90 -10.85 -15.74 3.33
C SER A 90 -10.60 -14.39 2.64
N ARG A 91 -10.42 -14.36 1.32
CA ARG A 91 -10.12 -13.11 0.58
C ARG A 91 -11.17 -12.00 0.78
N GLU A 92 -12.44 -12.38 0.93
CA GLU A 92 -13.54 -11.44 1.14
C GLU A 92 -13.39 -10.73 2.49
N ASP A 93 -13.07 -11.46 3.56
CA ASP A 93 -12.82 -10.87 4.87
C ASP A 93 -11.55 -9.98 4.90
N LEU A 94 -10.56 -10.30 4.07
CA LEU A 94 -9.33 -9.50 3.92
C LEU A 94 -9.60 -8.18 3.19
N VAL A 95 -10.43 -8.21 2.15
CA VAL A 95 -10.85 -7.01 1.41
C VAL A 95 -11.75 -6.12 2.27
N GLU A 96 -12.63 -6.74 3.07
CA GLU A 96 -13.47 -6.02 4.04
C GLU A 96 -12.69 -5.45 5.23
N GLY A 97 -11.39 -5.76 5.36
CA GLY A 97 -10.54 -5.22 6.43
C GLY A 97 -10.84 -5.77 7.82
N LYS A 98 -11.52 -6.92 7.92
CA LYS A 98 -11.87 -7.54 9.22
C LYS A 98 -10.64 -8.01 10.00
N PHE A 99 -9.59 -8.44 9.29
CA PHE A 99 -8.32 -8.85 9.87
C PHE A 99 -7.18 -8.76 8.85
N ALA A 100 -5.95 -8.62 9.31
CA ALA A 100 -4.75 -8.81 8.49
C ALA A 100 -4.35 -10.29 8.43
N ALA A 101 -3.91 -10.76 7.27
CA ALA A 101 -3.34 -12.10 7.14
C ALA A 101 -1.89 -12.04 6.68
N ILE A 102 -1.08 -12.90 7.27
CA ILE A 102 0.27 -13.19 6.78
C ILE A 102 0.15 -14.39 5.83
N CYS A 103 0.41 -14.15 4.55
CA CYS A 103 0.29 -15.15 3.49
C CYS A 103 1.58 -15.23 2.68
N ASP A 104 1.75 -16.32 1.91
CA ASP A 104 2.84 -16.39 0.93
C ASP A 104 2.70 -15.30 -0.14
N LYS A 105 3.84 -14.85 -0.69
CA LYS A 105 3.90 -13.81 -1.73
C LYS A 105 3.08 -14.17 -2.96
N THR A 106 3.01 -15.45 -3.32
CA THR A 106 2.21 -15.94 -4.45
C THR A 106 0.72 -15.80 -4.18
N SER A 107 0.26 -16.26 -3.00
CA SER A 107 -1.12 -16.11 -2.54
C SER A 107 -1.55 -14.64 -2.46
N GLN A 108 -0.68 -13.79 -1.91
CA GLN A 108 -0.95 -12.35 -1.81
C GLN A 108 -1.16 -11.71 -3.19
N LYS A 109 -0.27 -11.98 -4.15
CA LYS A 109 -0.43 -11.49 -5.52
C LYS A 109 -1.72 -11.98 -6.16
N LYS A 110 -2.09 -13.24 -5.93
CA LYS A 110 -3.32 -13.81 -6.47
C LYS A 110 -4.57 -13.11 -5.90
N VAL A 111 -4.60 -12.88 -4.59
CA VAL A 111 -5.68 -12.14 -3.92
C VAL A 111 -5.76 -10.71 -4.44
N MET A 112 -4.62 -9.99 -4.54
CA MET A 112 -4.61 -8.62 -5.06
C MET A 112 -4.97 -8.55 -6.56
N SER A 113 -4.61 -9.55 -7.35
CA SER A 113 -4.94 -9.57 -8.78
C SER A 113 -6.42 -9.78 -9.07
N TRP A 114 -7.19 -10.27 -8.09
CA TRP A 114 -8.59 -10.64 -8.28
C TRP A 114 -9.49 -9.44 -8.57
N ASP A 115 -9.14 -8.25 -8.06
CA ASP A 115 -9.92 -7.02 -8.22
C ASP A 115 -9.81 -6.40 -9.64
N PHE A 116 -8.85 -6.85 -10.45
CA PHE A 116 -8.60 -6.32 -11.80
C PHE A 116 -9.32 -7.09 -12.92
N ARG A 117 -10.49 -7.68 -12.63
CA ARG A 117 -11.31 -8.39 -13.62
C ARG A 117 -12.29 -7.47 -14.34
#